data_AF-A0A950YLK8-F1
#
_entry.id   AF-A0A950YLK8-F1
#
_cell.length_a   1.000
_cell.length_b   1.000
_cell.length_c   1.000
_cell.angle_alpha   90.00
_cell.angle_beta   90.00
_cell.angle_gamma   90.00
#
_symmetry.space_group_name_H-M   'P 1'
#
loop_
_entity.id
_entity.type
_entity.pdbx_description
1 polymer ?
#
loop_
_entity_poly.entity_id
_entity_poly.type
_entity_poly.pdbx_seq_one_letter_code
_entity_poly.pdbx_strand_id
1 'polypeptide(L)'
;MRAAGRGLRQHQHISRRRHRRQGAERRRQRLADNDPLGDIEPADQGLCAGNGDVVETNNTGEILVYNTALQRQSAPIPLDTVMGLTSRAWSSGGDPSCEYDSSNGGHWFFTEIASANPEASGGAFTGCFAAVANECYEGIAVSKGSSPFGPYYVYFLNANYNPKEPGYPYLLNDFAKIGVTRDAFLMFYDEFPLKGSGFGG
;
A
#
# COMPACT_ATOMS: atom_id res chain seq x y z
N MET A 1 57.16 5.10 -3.68
CA MET A 1 56.03 4.88 -4.60
C MET A 1 55.19 3.68 -4.13
N ARG A 2 54.11 3.89 -3.37
CA ARG A 2 53.07 2.86 -3.09
C ARG A 2 51.80 3.54 -2.53
N ALA A 3 50.94 4.06 -3.41
CA ALA A 3 49.65 4.64 -3.00
C ALA A 3 48.54 4.54 -4.07
N ALA A 4 48.64 3.66 -5.07
CA ALA A 4 47.65 3.58 -6.16
C ALA A 4 46.71 2.35 -6.10
N GLY A 5 46.91 1.41 -5.17
CA GLY A 5 46.22 0.10 -5.18
C GLY A 5 44.93 -0.04 -4.37
N ARG A 6 44.61 0.91 -3.47
CA ARG A 6 43.44 0.80 -2.57
C ARG A 6 42.15 1.38 -3.15
N GLY A 7 42.21 2.43 -3.97
CA GLY A 7 41.02 3.09 -4.54
C GLY A 7 40.28 2.26 -5.60
N LEU A 8 41.02 1.52 -6.45
CA LEU A 8 40.46 0.68 -7.50
C LEU A 8 39.63 -0.50 -6.96
N ARG A 9 40.03 -1.09 -5.83
CA ARG A 9 39.30 -2.20 -5.21
C ARG A 9 37.98 -1.74 -4.57
N GLN A 10 37.94 -0.54 -3.97
CA GLN A 10 36.71 0.01 -3.41
C GLN A 10 35.69 0.39 -4.51
N HIS A 11 36.14 1.02 -5.60
CA HIS A 11 35.24 1.36 -6.72
C HIS A 11 34.62 0.13 -7.39
N GLN A 12 35.39 -0.93 -7.62
CA GLN A 12 34.86 -2.18 -8.17
C GLN A 12 33.87 -2.86 -7.22
N HIS A 13 34.08 -2.76 -5.89
CA HIS A 13 33.19 -3.36 -4.91
C HIS A 13 31.84 -2.64 -4.80
N ILE A 14 31.84 -1.31 -4.90
CA ILE A 14 30.63 -0.47 -4.89
C ILE A 14 29.83 -0.65 -6.19
N SER A 15 30.50 -0.69 -7.35
CA SER A 15 29.88 -0.95 -8.65
C SER A 15 29.21 -2.33 -8.70
N ARG A 16 29.89 -3.38 -8.19
CA ARG A 16 29.32 -4.73 -8.10
C ARG A 16 28.12 -4.81 -7.15
N ARG A 17 28.09 -4.03 -6.06
CA ARG A 17 26.93 -3.95 -5.15
C ARG A 17 25.75 -3.20 -5.78
N ARG A 18 25.98 -2.12 -6.53
CA ARG A 18 24.93 -1.42 -7.29
C ARG A 18 24.32 -2.30 -8.38
N HIS A 19 25.13 -3.01 -9.16
CA HIS A 19 24.62 -3.94 -10.17
C HIS A 19 23.85 -5.12 -9.56
N ARG A 20 24.25 -5.63 -8.39
CA ARG A 20 23.49 -6.66 -7.67
C ARG A 20 22.16 -6.15 -7.10
N ARG A 21 22.09 -4.89 -6.63
CA ARG A 21 20.84 -4.26 -6.17
C ARG A 21 19.88 -4.00 -7.34
N GLN A 22 20.36 -3.42 -8.43
CA GLN A 22 19.57 -3.25 -9.67
C GLN A 22 19.13 -4.60 -10.27
N GLY A 23 19.95 -5.65 -10.16
CA GLY A 23 19.59 -7.00 -10.58
C GLY A 23 18.55 -7.67 -9.67
N ALA A 24 18.49 -7.30 -8.39
CA ALA A 24 17.47 -7.76 -7.45
C ALA A 24 16.14 -6.99 -7.62
N GLU A 25 16.19 -5.68 -7.87
CA GLU A 25 15.02 -4.86 -8.25
C GLU A 25 14.42 -5.32 -9.59
N ARG A 26 15.24 -5.54 -10.62
CA ARG A 26 14.79 -6.12 -11.90
C ARG A 26 14.28 -7.56 -11.78
N ARG A 27 14.72 -8.31 -10.77
CA ARG A 27 14.15 -9.64 -10.46
C ARG A 27 12.84 -9.54 -9.70
N ARG A 28 12.59 -8.48 -8.93
CA ARG A 28 11.33 -8.24 -8.22
C ARG A 28 10.22 -7.78 -9.17
N GLN A 29 10.50 -6.82 -10.06
CA GLN A 29 9.60 -6.49 -11.17
C GLN A 29 9.29 -7.73 -12.02
N ARG A 30 10.30 -8.55 -12.30
CA ARG A 30 10.11 -9.81 -13.04
C ARG A 30 9.42 -10.93 -12.23
N LEU A 31 9.33 -10.83 -10.90
CA LEU A 31 8.57 -11.78 -10.09
C LEU A 31 7.11 -11.34 -9.97
N ALA A 32 6.83 -10.03 -10.01
CA ALA A 32 5.49 -9.50 -10.28
C ALA A 32 5.01 -9.89 -11.70
N ASP A 33 5.90 -9.94 -12.70
CA ASP A 33 5.59 -10.48 -14.05
C ASP A 33 5.22 -11.98 -14.07
N ASN A 34 5.36 -12.73 -12.96
CA ASN A 34 5.03 -14.17 -12.90
C ASN A 34 3.76 -14.47 -12.10
N ASP A 35 2.92 -13.47 -11.82
CA ASP A 35 1.53 -13.73 -11.46
C ASP A 35 0.85 -14.48 -12.63
N PRO A 36 0.33 -15.71 -12.44
CA PRO A 36 -0.38 -16.45 -13.48
C PRO A 36 -1.65 -15.74 -14.00
N LEU A 37 -2.12 -14.66 -13.35
CA LEU A 37 -3.21 -13.82 -13.81
C LEU A 37 -2.76 -12.57 -14.60
N GLY A 38 -1.45 -12.25 -14.60
CA GLY A 38 -0.86 -11.21 -15.45
C GLY A 38 -1.37 -9.79 -15.17
N ASP A 39 -1.93 -9.55 -13.99
CA ASP A 39 -2.53 -8.26 -13.67
C ASP A 39 -1.48 -7.32 -13.09
N ILE A 40 -0.69 -6.75 -13.99
CA ILE A 40 -0.10 -5.44 -13.75
C ILE A 40 -1.18 -4.46 -14.20
N GLU A 41 -2.23 -4.30 -13.37
CA GLU A 41 -3.00 -3.07 -13.38
C GLU A 41 -1.98 -1.91 -13.34
N PRO A 42 -2.21 -0.80 -14.08
CA PRO A 42 -1.24 0.30 -14.09
C PRO A 42 -0.89 0.63 -12.65
N ALA A 43 0.39 0.55 -12.28
CA ALA A 43 0.75 0.52 -10.86
C ALA A 43 0.07 1.67 -10.11
N ASP A 44 -0.88 1.35 -9.23
CA ASP A 44 -1.34 2.33 -8.27
C ASP A 44 -0.23 2.45 -7.23
N GLN A 45 0.29 3.66 -7.14
CA GLN A 45 1.49 3.95 -6.36
C GLN A 45 1.19 5.21 -5.57
N GLY A 46 1.12 5.05 -4.25
CA GLY A 46 1.18 6.17 -3.34
C GLY A 46 2.64 6.55 -3.13
N LEU A 47 2.95 7.84 -3.26
CA LEU A 47 4.23 8.42 -2.86
C LEU A 47 3.96 9.60 -1.95
N CYS A 48 4.32 9.47 -0.68
CA CYS A 48 4.18 10.51 0.32
C CYS A 48 5.53 10.81 0.97
N ALA A 49 5.70 12.04 1.47
CA ALA A 49 6.94 12.48 2.09
C ALA A 49 6.65 13.34 3.31
N GLY A 50 7.47 13.19 4.34
CA GLY A 50 7.20 13.79 5.64
C GLY A 50 8.24 13.41 6.66
N ASN A 51 8.46 14.27 7.67
CA ASN A 51 9.34 14.00 8.81
C ASN A 51 10.77 13.48 8.48
N GLY A 52 11.31 13.78 7.29
CA GLY A 52 12.62 13.30 6.85
C GLY A 52 12.63 11.93 6.15
N ASP A 53 11.46 11.34 5.95
CA ASP A 53 11.25 10.10 5.21
C ASP A 53 10.44 10.35 3.92
N VAL A 54 10.64 9.46 2.95
CA VAL A 54 9.82 9.32 1.75
C VAL A 54 9.29 7.90 1.77
N VAL A 55 7.98 7.73 1.60
CA VAL A 55 7.33 6.42 1.63
C VAL A 55 6.66 6.17 0.29
N GLU A 56 6.96 5.01 -0.27
CA GLU A 56 6.31 4.44 -1.45
C GLU A 56 5.41 3.31 -0.99
N THR A 57 4.17 3.28 -1.49
CA THR A 57 3.24 2.17 -1.34
C THR A 57 2.79 1.72 -2.74
N ASN A 58 2.57 0.43 -2.95
CA ASN A 58 2.27 -0.11 -4.28
C ASN A 58 1.25 -1.25 -4.26
N ASN A 59 0.71 -1.59 -5.43
CA ASN A 59 -0.32 -2.63 -5.62
C ASN A 59 0.11 -4.05 -5.25
N THR A 60 1.40 -4.30 -4.98
CA THR A 60 1.82 -5.58 -4.41
C THR A 60 1.61 -5.66 -2.90
N GLY A 61 0.91 -4.68 -2.33
CA GLY A 61 0.52 -4.66 -0.92
C GLY A 61 1.70 -4.41 0.00
N GLU A 62 2.63 -3.51 -0.36
CA GLU A 62 3.82 -3.22 0.46
C GLU A 62 4.14 -1.73 0.57
N ILE A 63 4.69 -1.33 1.72
CA ILE A 63 5.33 -0.03 1.91
C ILE A 63 6.86 -0.15 1.92
N LEU A 64 7.51 0.84 1.33
CA LEU A 64 8.97 1.03 1.31
C LEU A 64 9.30 2.42 1.85
N VAL A 65 10.18 2.48 2.85
CA VAL A 65 10.62 3.72 3.48
C VAL A 65 12.02 4.07 3.01
N TYR A 66 12.20 5.32 2.60
CA TYR A 66 13.44 5.92 2.12
C TYR A 66 13.76 7.16 2.93
N ASN A 67 15.03 7.55 3.00
CA ASN A 67 15.40 8.87 3.50
C ASN A 67 15.25 9.95 2.41
N THR A 68 15.47 11.21 2.75
CA THR A 68 15.42 12.35 1.79
C THR A 68 16.44 12.28 0.64
N ALA A 69 17.47 11.43 0.75
CA ALA A 69 18.40 11.14 -0.34
C ALA A 69 17.96 9.94 -1.21
N LEU A 70 16.71 9.48 -1.03
CA LEU A 70 16.08 8.34 -1.70
C LEU A 70 16.85 7.03 -1.50
N GLN A 71 17.53 6.89 -0.37
CA GLN A 71 18.16 5.64 0.03
C GLN A 71 17.17 4.85 0.87
N ARG A 72 16.81 3.65 0.40
CA ARG A 72 15.88 2.77 1.10
C ARG A 72 16.41 2.41 2.49
N GLN A 73 15.61 2.68 3.51
CA GLN A 73 15.86 2.38 4.91
C GLN A 73 15.18 1.09 5.35
N SER A 74 14.06 0.71 4.73
CA SER A 74 13.31 -0.49 5.09
C SER A 74 13.62 -1.71 4.21
N ALA A 75 13.30 -2.90 4.73
CA ALA A 75 12.86 -4.01 3.89
C ALA A 75 11.40 -3.75 3.44
N PRO A 76 10.84 -4.49 2.46
CA PRO A 76 9.40 -4.45 2.24
C PRO A 76 8.62 -4.76 3.51
N ILE A 77 7.60 -3.95 3.77
CA ILE A 77 6.68 -4.13 4.88
C ILE A 77 5.30 -4.36 4.26
N PRO A 78 4.70 -5.56 4.40
CA PRO A 78 3.39 -5.83 3.83
C PRO A 78 2.31 -4.94 4.46
N LEU A 79 1.41 -4.40 3.66
CA LEU A 79 0.24 -3.64 4.12
C LEU A 79 -0.69 -4.51 4.96
N ASP A 80 -0.80 -5.80 4.66
CA ASP A 80 -1.41 -6.81 5.56
C ASP A 80 -0.88 -6.73 6.99
N THR A 81 0.43 -6.50 7.15
CA THR A 81 1.06 -6.36 8.47
C THR A 81 0.79 -4.97 9.07
N VAL A 82 0.84 -3.91 8.25
CA VAL A 82 0.52 -2.54 8.67
C VAL A 82 -0.91 -2.45 9.21
N MET A 83 -1.86 -3.09 8.53
CA MET A 83 -3.29 -3.11 8.84
C MET A 83 -3.70 -4.27 9.77
N GLY A 84 -2.79 -5.19 10.11
CA GLY A 84 -3.06 -6.31 11.00
C GLY A 84 -4.04 -7.36 10.45
N LEU A 85 -4.15 -7.48 9.12
CA LEU A 85 -5.11 -8.34 8.42
C LEU A 85 -4.88 -9.82 8.68
N THR A 86 -3.62 -10.24 8.85
CA THR A 86 -3.28 -11.63 9.15
C THR A 86 -4.00 -12.15 10.41
N SER A 87 -4.08 -11.32 11.46
CA SER A 87 -4.76 -11.68 12.71
C SER A 87 -6.29 -11.82 12.57
N ARG A 88 -6.85 -11.24 11.51
CA ARG A 88 -8.28 -11.28 11.17
C ARG A 88 -8.59 -12.39 10.16
N ALA A 89 -7.58 -13.07 9.63
CA ALA A 89 -7.68 -13.92 8.44
C ALA A 89 -8.28 -13.17 7.24
N TRP A 90 -7.87 -11.91 7.07
CA TRP A 90 -8.26 -11.02 5.97
C TRP A 90 -7.08 -10.86 5.01
N SER A 91 -7.35 -10.26 3.85
CA SER A 91 -6.39 -9.92 2.80
C SER A 91 -6.54 -8.47 2.38
N SER A 92 -5.60 -7.98 1.59
CA SER A 92 -5.67 -6.68 0.92
C SER A 92 -5.55 -6.84 -0.60
N GLY A 93 -5.85 -5.79 -1.35
CA GLY A 93 -5.71 -5.85 -2.80
C GLY A 93 -5.92 -4.52 -3.50
N GLY A 94 -4.83 -3.81 -3.76
CA GLY A 94 -4.80 -2.71 -4.72
C GLY A 94 -5.28 -1.36 -4.17
N ASP A 95 -5.16 -0.35 -5.02
CA ASP A 95 -5.52 1.04 -4.74
C ASP A 95 -4.93 1.67 -3.49
N PRO A 96 -3.62 1.49 -3.19
CA PRO A 96 -3.07 2.06 -2.00
C PRO A 96 -2.81 3.56 -2.12
N SER A 97 -3.16 4.30 -1.07
CA SER A 97 -2.82 5.71 -0.89
C SER A 97 -1.98 5.93 0.36
N CYS A 98 -1.16 6.98 0.37
CA CYS A 98 -0.46 7.39 1.58
C CYS A 98 -0.32 8.91 1.69
N GLU A 99 -0.26 9.41 2.92
CA GLU A 99 -0.09 10.82 3.23
C GLU A 99 0.58 11.02 4.60
N TYR A 100 1.35 12.09 4.75
CA TYR A 100 1.90 12.50 6.05
C TYR A 100 1.22 13.77 6.56
N ASP A 101 0.48 13.67 7.67
CA ASP A 101 0.03 14.83 8.42
C ASP A 101 1.17 15.32 9.30
N SER A 102 1.77 16.46 8.94
CA SER A 102 2.76 17.13 9.77
C SER A 102 2.19 17.83 11.00
N SER A 103 0.87 18.01 11.05
CA SER A 103 0.16 18.60 12.18
C SER A 103 0.06 17.59 13.34
N ASN A 104 -0.29 18.09 14.53
CA ASN A 104 -0.68 17.25 15.68
C ASN A 104 0.35 16.18 16.14
N GLY A 105 1.64 16.41 15.89
CA GLY A 105 2.70 15.49 16.33
C GLY A 105 3.20 14.54 15.23
N GLY A 106 2.66 14.63 14.02
CA GLY A 106 3.16 13.90 12.87
C GLY A 106 2.57 12.50 12.77
N HIS A 107 1.77 12.22 11.74
CA HIS A 107 1.16 10.92 11.52
C HIS A 107 1.16 10.52 10.05
N TRP A 108 1.47 9.26 9.79
CA TRP A 108 1.41 8.65 8.46
C TRP A 108 0.09 7.93 8.30
N PHE A 109 -0.58 8.19 7.19
CA PHE A 109 -1.82 7.56 6.79
C PHE A 109 -1.53 6.64 5.61
N PHE A 110 -2.11 5.45 5.65
CA PHE A 110 -2.10 4.48 4.57
C PHE A 110 -3.53 4.00 4.37
N THR A 111 -3.97 3.91 3.12
CA THR A 111 -5.22 3.23 2.79
C THR A 111 -4.99 2.22 1.68
N GLU A 112 -5.88 1.24 1.59
CA GLU A 112 -5.87 0.14 0.62
C GLU A 112 -7.22 -0.58 0.70
N ILE A 113 -7.64 -1.21 -0.39
CA ILE A 113 -8.75 -2.15 -0.34
C ILE A 113 -8.39 -3.34 0.56
N ALA A 114 -9.28 -3.63 1.49
CA ALA A 114 -9.20 -4.78 2.38
C ALA A 114 -10.39 -5.72 2.14
N SER A 115 -10.10 -7.01 2.09
CA SER A 115 -11.07 -8.08 1.89
C SER A 115 -11.17 -8.93 3.15
N ALA A 116 -12.40 -9.18 3.62
CA ALA A 116 -12.68 -10.09 4.73
C ALA A 116 -12.57 -11.57 4.34
N ASN A 117 -11.71 -11.88 3.38
CA ASN A 117 -11.41 -13.19 2.85
C ASN A 117 -9.90 -13.46 3.01
N PRO A 118 -9.44 -14.64 3.46
CA PRO A 118 -8.01 -14.89 3.63
C PRO A 118 -7.26 -15.01 2.29
N GLU A 119 -5.99 -14.61 2.26
CA GLU A 119 -5.08 -14.87 1.12
C GLU A 119 -5.05 -16.35 0.70
N ALA A 120 -5.05 -17.27 1.67
CA ALA A 120 -5.05 -18.71 1.42
C ALA A 120 -6.32 -19.22 0.71
N SER A 121 -7.38 -18.40 0.66
CA SER A 121 -8.65 -18.69 -0.01
C SER A 121 -8.82 -17.87 -1.31
N GLY A 122 -7.78 -17.17 -1.76
CA GLY A 122 -7.78 -16.33 -2.95
C GLY A 122 -7.91 -14.83 -2.69
N GLY A 123 -7.95 -14.41 -1.42
CA GLY A 123 -7.80 -13.02 -1.02
C GLY A 123 -8.89 -12.08 -1.54
N ALA A 124 -8.49 -10.87 -1.93
CA ALA A 124 -9.41 -9.87 -2.48
C ALA A 124 -10.13 -10.36 -3.75
N PHE A 125 -9.50 -11.20 -4.56
CA PHE A 125 -10.07 -11.71 -5.82
C PHE A 125 -11.21 -12.71 -5.66
N THR A 126 -11.28 -13.41 -4.53
CA THR A 126 -12.37 -14.35 -4.22
C THR A 126 -13.38 -13.80 -3.22
N GLY A 127 -13.06 -12.69 -2.56
CA GLY A 127 -13.97 -11.93 -1.71
C GLY A 127 -14.47 -10.66 -2.37
N CYS A 128 -13.78 -9.55 -2.13
CA CYS A 128 -14.16 -8.22 -2.63
C CYS A 128 -14.44 -8.21 -4.15
N PHE A 129 -13.45 -8.51 -5.01
CA PHE A 129 -13.59 -8.41 -6.47
C PHE A 129 -14.48 -9.51 -7.09
N ALA A 130 -14.79 -10.58 -6.33
CA ALA A 130 -15.82 -11.56 -6.70
C ALA A 130 -17.24 -11.11 -6.37
N ALA A 131 -17.42 -9.87 -5.90
CA ALA A 131 -18.69 -9.29 -5.51
C ALA A 131 -19.41 -10.14 -4.44
N VAL A 132 -18.65 -10.54 -3.41
CA VAL A 132 -19.21 -11.18 -2.22
C VAL A 132 -19.68 -10.10 -1.24
N ALA A 133 -20.94 -10.21 -0.82
CA ALA A 133 -21.59 -9.19 -0.01
C ALA A 133 -20.91 -8.99 1.34
N ASN A 134 -20.63 -7.75 1.71
CA ASN A 134 -19.97 -7.37 2.98
C ASN A 134 -18.54 -7.93 3.17
N GLU A 135 -17.88 -8.35 2.09
CA GLU A 135 -16.48 -8.77 2.15
C GLU A 135 -15.50 -7.66 1.74
N CYS A 136 -15.97 -6.53 1.21
CA CYS A 136 -15.10 -5.44 0.78
C CYS A 136 -15.11 -4.23 1.73
N TYR A 137 -13.92 -3.71 2.04
CA TYR A 137 -13.68 -2.58 2.94
C TYR A 137 -12.59 -1.69 2.38
N GLU A 138 -12.59 -0.40 2.75
CA GLU A 138 -11.35 0.38 2.76
C GLU A 138 -10.64 0.16 4.10
N GLY A 139 -9.41 -0.33 4.08
CA GLY A 139 -8.52 -0.34 5.23
C GLY A 139 -7.84 1.02 5.40
N ILE A 140 -7.79 1.52 6.64
CA ILE A 140 -7.13 2.79 6.97
C ILE A 140 -6.17 2.54 8.13
N ALA A 141 -4.87 2.69 7.91
CA ALA A 141 -3.85 2.62 8.94
C ALA A 141 -3.24 4.00 9.22
N VAL A 142 -3.15 4.37 10.50
CA VAL A 142 -2.62 5.65 10.97
C VAL A 142 -1.50 5.38 11.97
N SER A 143 -0.28 5.85 11.71
CA SER A 143 0.83 5.64 12.64
C SER A 143 0.54 6.30 13.98
N LYS A 144 0.92 5.67 15.10
CA LYS A 144 0.70 6.23 16.45
C LYS A 144 1.59 7.43 16.78
N GLY A 145 2.59 7.70 15.94
CA GLY A 145 3.46 8.86 16.01
C GLY A 145 4.14 9.10 14.66
N SER A 146 5.19 9.92 14.63
CA SER A 146 5.73 10.45 13.38
C SER A 146 6.62 9.49 12.55
N SER A 147 6.73 8.24 12.98
CA SER A 147 7.51 7.20 12.30
C SER A 147 6.63 6.41 11.31
N PRO A 148 7.07 6.23 10.04
CA PRO A 148 6.38 5.38 9.07
C PRO A 148 6.62 3.88 9.30
N PHE A 149 7.30 3.50 10.39
CA PHE A 149 7.51 2.09 10.75
C PHE A 149 6.45 1.56 11.74
N GLY A 150 5.45 2.39 12.07
CA GLY A 150 4.42 2.06 13.05
C GLY A 150 4.88 2.25 14.50
N PRO A 151 4.11 1.74 15.48
CA PRO A 151 2.87 0.98 15.33
C PRO A 151 1.70 1.81 14.76
N TYR A 152 0.58 1.15 14.44
CA TYR A 152 -0.59 1.77 13.79
C TYR A 152 -1.88 1.65 14.62
N TYR A 153 -2.77 2.64 14.47
CA TYR A 153 -4.22 2.49 14.65
C TYR A 153 -4.81 2.06 13.32
N VAL A 154 -5.78 1.15 13.33
CA VAL A 154 -6.36 0.60 12.10
C VAL A 154 -7.89 0.67 12.15
N TYR A 155 -8.48 1.13 11.06
CA TYR A 155 -9.92 1.29 10.85
C TYR A 155 -10.31 0.61 9.54
N PHE A 156 -11.59 0.25 9.41
CA PHE A 156 -12.14 -0.35 8.21
C PHE A 156 -13.48 0.31 7.87
N LEU A 157 -13.61 0.86 6.67
CA LEU A 157 -14.85 1.42 6.15
C LEU A 157 -15.54 0.37 5.28
N ASN A 158 -16.75 -0.05 5.64
CA ASN A 158 -17.51 -1.01 4.85
C ASN A 158 -18.18 -0.30 3.67
N ALA A 159 -17.92 -0.75 2.45
CA ALA A 159 -18.56 -0.22 1.24
C ALA A 159 -20.09 -0.41 1.24
N ASN A 160 -20.60 -1.40 1.98
CA ASN A 160 -22.03 -1.68 2.08
C ASN A 160 -22.66 -1.07 3.35
N TYR A 161 -22.19 0.10 3.77
CA TYR A 161 -22.64 0.75 5.01
C TYR A 161 -24.14 1.07 4.98
N ASN A 162 -24.67 1.56 3.86
CA ASN A 162 -26.07 2.00 3.76
C ASN A 162 -26.88 1.12 2.79
N PRO A 163 -27.85 0.33 3.29
CA PRO A 163 -28.60 -0.63 2.46
C PRO A 163 -29.55 0.01 1.44
N LYS A 164 -29.63 1.34 1.40
CA LYS A 164 -30.43 2.09 0.42
C LYS A 164 -29.63 2.52 -0.81
N GLU A 165 -28.31 2.35 -0.80
CA GLU A 165 -27.46 2.70 -1.94
C GLU A 165 -27.72 1.80 -3.16
N PRO A 166 -27.80 2.37 -4.37
CA PRO A 166 -27.83 1.59 -5.59
C PRO A 166 -26.57 0.71 -5.70
N GLY A 167 -26.75 -0.60 -5.79
CA GLY A 167 -25.64 -1.55 -5.85
C GLY A 167 -25.44 -2.37 -4.58
N TYR A 168 -26.04 -1.98 -3.46
CA TYR A 168 -26.05 -2.79 -2.24
C TYR A 168 -26.59 -4.22 -2.51
N PRO A 169 -25.99 -5.28 -1.92
CA PRO A 169 -24.83 -5.30 -1.01
C PRO A 169 -23.51 -5.61 -1.73
N TYR A 170 -23.35 -5.20 -2.98
CA TYR A 170 -22.22 -5.53 -3.84
C TYR A 170 -21.44 -4.27 -4.23
N LEU A 171 -21.16 -3.42 -3.24
CA LEU A 171 -20.42 -2.17 -3.43
C LEU A 171 -18.92 -2.37 -3.18
N LEU A 172 -18.12 -1.63 -3.93
CA LEU A 172 -16.67 -1.47 -3.80
C LEU A 172 -16.37 0.01 -3.54
N ASN A 173 -15.56 0.31 -2.52
CA ASN A 173 -14.91 1.61 -2.41
C ASN A 173 -13.63 1.52 -3.23
N ASP A 174 -13.56 2.27 -4.32
CA ASP A 174 -12.44 2.23 -5.26
C ASP A 174 -11.60 3.50 -5.09
N PHE A 175 -10.29 3.29 -5.14
CA PHE A 175 -9.25 4.31 -5.17
C PHE A 175 -9.49 5.51 -4.23
N ALA A 176 -9.40 5.23 -2.92
CA ALA A 176 -9.54 6.26 -1.91
C ALA A 176 -8.47 7.35 -2.07
N LYS A 177 -8.94 8.57 -2.34
CA LYS A 177 -8.17 9.80 -2.35
C LYS A 177 -8.22 10.39 -0.96
N ILE A 178 -7.05 10.46 -0.31
CA ILE A 178 -6.94 10.98 1.04
C ILE A 178 -6.29 12.35 1.06
N GLY A 179 -6.62 13.13 2.07
CA GLY A 179 -5.99 14.40 2.36
C GLY A 179 -6.04 14.69 3.85
N VAL A 180 -5.13 15.54 4.31
CA VAL A 180 -5.05 15.94 5.71
C VAL A 180 -5.05 17.46 5.82
N THR A 181 -5.74 17.95 6.83
CA THR A 181 -5.73 19.35 7.25
C THR A 181 -5.29 19.42 8.70
N ARG A 182 -5.12 20.63 9.24
CA ARG A 182 -4.81 20.81 10.67
C ARG A 182 -5.80 20.07 11.58
N ASP A 183 -7.08 20.01 11.20
CA ASP A 183 -8.17 19.61 12.08
C ASP A 183 -8.93 18.36 11.60
N ALA A 184 -8.62 17.83 10.41
CA ALA A 184 -9.39 16.75 9.82
C ALA A 184 -8.54 15.88 8.88
N PHE A 185 -8.83 14.58 8.93
CA PHE A 185 -8.56 13.63 7.86
C PHE A 185 -9.74 13.66 6.89
N LEU A 186 -9.43 13.78 5.61
CA LEU A 186 -10.40 13.80 4.51
C LEU A 186 -10.17 12.55 3.68
N MET A 187 -11.26 11.86 3.35
CA MET A 187 -11.24 10.71 2.48
C MET A 187 -12.37 10.86 1.47
N PHE A 188 -12.03 10.73 0.20
CA PHE A 188 -12.94 10.71 -0.92
C PHE A 188 -12.73 9.40 -1.64
N TYR A 189 -13.79 8.65 -1.87
CA TYR A 189 -13.74 7.41 -2.63
C TYR A 189 -14.89 7.41 -3.61
N ASP A 190 -14.70 6.75 -4.73
CA ASP A 190 -15.77 6.49 -5.67
C ASP A 190 -16.36 5.11 -5.29
N GLU A 191 -17.69 5.01 -5.22
CA GLU A 191 -18.35 3.74 -4.89
C GLU A 191 -18.89 3.10 -6.18
N PHE A 192 -18.61 1.80 -6.38
CA PHE A 192 -18.98 1.08 -7.60
C PHE A 192 -19.81 -0.17 -7.31
N PRO A 193 -20.94 -0.37 -8.00
CA PRO A 193 -21.67 -1.64 -7.95
C PRO A 193 -20.90 -2.70 -8.72
N LEU A 194 -20.38 -3.70 -8.02
CA LEU A 194 -19.72 -4.87 -8.60
C LEU A 194 -20.70 -5.82 -9.31
N LYS A 195 -22.01 -5.65 -9.09
CA LYS A 195 -23.06 -6.35 -9.84
C LYS A 195 -24.03 -5.36 -10.48
N GLY A 196 -24.11 -5.42 -11.81
CA GLY A 196 -24.95 -4.53 -12.61
C GLY A 196 -24.25 -3.24 -13.00
N SER A 197 -25.00 -2.31 -13.58
CA SER A 197 -24.50 -1.00 -14.02
C SER A 197 -24.92 0.10 -13.04
N GLY A 198 -24.02 1.04 -12.74
CA GLY A 198 -24.34 2.24 -11.97
C GLY A 198 -23.10 2.85 -11.32
N PHE A 199 -23.32 3.90 -10.53
CA PHE A 199 -22.39 4.37 -9.50
C PHE A 199 -23.08 4.14 -8.15
N GLY A 200 -22.30 3.66 -7.18
CA GLY A 200 -22.61 3.82 -5.76
C GLY A 200 -22.50 5.30 -5.40
N GLY A 201 -23.08 5.70 -4.28
CA GLY A 201 -23.30 7.11 -3.92
C GLY A 201 -22.04 7.96 -3.82
#